data_AF-A0A6G2D887-F1
#
_entry.id   AF-A0A6G2D887-F1
#
_cell.length_a   1.000
_cell.length_b   1.000
_cell.length_c   1.000
_cell.angle_alpha   90.00
_cell.angle_beta   90.00
_cell.angle_gamma   90.00
#
_symmetry.space_group_name_H-M   'P 1'
#
loop_
_entity.id
_entity.type
_entity.pdbx_description
1 polymer ?
#
loop_
_entity_poly.entity_id
_entity_poly.type
_entity_poly.pdbx_seq_one_letter_code
_entity_poly.pdbx_strand_id
1 'polypeptide(L)' 'MIDVIKDYPLLLMYWDFKLNHLDIETTKINRRACAHWICPDCSYSWEAKVYDVYRSSLNSKAFCPCCQLGKLLVKEKN' A
#
# COMPACT_ATOMS: atom_id res chain seq x y z
N MET A 1 11.40 8.26 -16.97
CA MET A 1 11.49 8.62 -15.54
C MET A 1 11.56 7.31 -14.77
N ILE A 2 12.48 7.16 -13.81
CA ILE A 2 12.49 5.97 -12.97
C ILE A 2 11.58 6.29 -11.79
N ASP A 3 10.39 5.71 -11.82
CA ASP A 3 9.39 5.94 -10.80
C ASP A 3 9.74 5.08 -9.57
N VAL A 4 10.11 5.74 -8.46
CA VAL A 4 10.46 5.09 -7.18
C VAL A 4 9.40 5.37 -6.12
N ILE A 5 9.38 4.61 -5.02
CA ILE A 5 8.38 4.77 -3.94
C ILE A 5 8.28 6.22 -3.46
N LYS A 6 9.40 6.92 -3.31
CA LYS A 6 9.43 8.31 -2.85
C LYS A 6 8.55 9.26 -3.65
N ASP A 7 8.42 9.02 -4.95
CA ASP A 7 7.66 9.91 -5.85
C ASP A 7 6.14 9.71 -5.75
N TYR A 8 5.69 8.78 -4.90
CA TYR A 8 4.28 8.44 -4.73
C TYR A 8 3.85 8.67 -3.27
N PRO A 9 3.41 9.90 -2.92
CA PRO A 9 2.98 10.23 -1.56
C PRO A 9 1.93 9.28 -0.99
N LEU A 10 1.01 8.81 -1.85
CA LEU A 10 -0.01 7.85 -1.45
C LEU A 10 0.59 6.51 -1.04
N LEU A 11 1.64 6.02 -1.70
CA LEU A 11 2.32 4.79 -1.28
C LEU A 11 3.15 5.01 -0.01
N LEU A 12 3.84 6.15 0.09
CA LEU A 12 4.60 6.53 1.28
C LEU A 12 3.74 6.61 2.55
N MET A 13 2.50 7.09 2.45
CA MET A 13 1.56 7.13 3.58
C MET A 13 1.29 5.75 4.18
N TYR A 14 1.36 4.70 3.35
CA TYR A 14 1.16 3.32 3.79
C TYR A 14 2.47 2.56 4.00
N TRP A 15 3.63 3.19 3.78
CA TRP A 15 4.93 2.53 3.90
C TRP A 15 5.30 2.34 5.36
N ASP A 16 5.59 1.10 5.77
CA ASP A 16 6.05 0.84 7.13
C ASP A 16 7.57 1.06 7.24
N PHE A 17 7.97 2.23 7.71
CA PHE A 17 9.39 2.58 7.92
C PHE A 17 10.08 1.78 9.04
N LYS A 18 9.31 1.10 9.90
CA LYS A 18 9.89 0.29 10.99
C LYS A 18 10.23 -1.11 10.51
N LEU A 19 9.38 -1.69 9.66
CA LEU A 19 9.53 -3.08 9.20
C LEU A 19 10.23 -3.20 7.85
N ASN A 20 10.23 -2.16 7.01
CA ASN A 20 10.92 -2.23 5.74
C ASN A 20 12.43 -2.00 5.87
N HIS A 21 13.19 -2.83 5.15
CA HIS A 21 14.62 -2.64 4.88
C HIS A 21 14.89 -2.11 3.47
N LEU A 22 13.84 -1.91 2.67
CA LEU A 22 13.93 -1.37 1.32
C LEU A 22 14.02 0.16 1.37
N ASP A 23 14.94 0.72 0.58
CA ASP A 23 15.09 2.16 0.45
C ASP A 23 14.07 2.74 -0.55
N ILE A 24 13.35 3.78 -0.11
CA ILE A 24 12.31 4.45 -0.90
C ILE A 24 12.86 5.25 -2.08
N GLU A 25 14.13 5.65 -2.04
CA GLU A 25 14.82 6.43 -3.08
C GLU A 25 15.24 5.53 -4.26
N THR A 26 15.41 4.23 -4.02
CA THR A 26 15.92 3.28 -5.03
C THR A 26 14.92 2.20 -5.40
N THR A 27 13.91 1.96 -4.56
CA THR A 27 12.87 0.95 -4.80
C THR A 27 11.88 1.43 -5.85
N LYS A 28 11.93 0.80 -7.02
CA LYS A 28 10.99 1.06 -8.13
C LYS A 28 9.57 0.63 -7.77
N ILE A 29 8.57 1.39 -8.22
CA ILE A 29 7.14 1.07 -8.03
C ILE A 29 6.70 -0.23 -8.74
N ASN A 30 7.44 -0.68 -9.75
CA ASN A 30 7.15 -1.94 -10.45
C ASN A 30 7.91 -3.15 -9.89
N ARG A 31 8.60 -2.98 -8.76
CA ARG A 31 9.34 -4.06 -8.10
C ARG A 31 8.37 -5.15 -7.62
N ARG A 32 8.72 -6.41 -7.89
CA ARG A 32 7.93 -7.58 -7.46
C ARG A 32 8.33 -8.15 -6.09
N ALA A 33 9.20 -7.44 -5.37
CA ALA A 33 9.58 -7.79 -4.00
C ALA A 33 8.47 -7.37 -3.04
N CYS A 34 8.29 -8.15 -1.98
CA CYS A 34 7.40 -7.81 -0.88
C CYS A 34 7.97 -6.64 -0.07
N ALA A 35 7.06 -5.81 0.43
CA ALA A 35 7.30 -4.76 1.39
C ALA A 35 6.22 -4.82 2.47
N HIS A 36 6.53 -4.25 3.64
CA HIS A 36 5.59 -4.09 4.73
C HIS A 36 4.79 -2.78 4.56
N TRP A 37 3.49 -2.88 4.74
CA TRP A 37 2.57 -1.75 4.63
C TRP A 37 1.81 -1.62 5.94
N ILE A 38 1.47 -0.39 6.29
CA ILE A 38 0.69 -0.06 7.49
C ILE A 38 -0.40 0.93 7.13
N CYS A 39 -1.64 0.66 7.54
CA CYS A 39 -2.73 1.58 7.34
C CYS A 39 -2.64 2.72 8.37
N PRO A 40 -2.57 4.00 7.96
CA PRO A 40 -2.56 5.11 8.90
C PRO A 40 -3.91 5.27 9.63
N ASP A 41 -5.01 4.75 9.07
CA ASP A 41 -6.35 4.92 9.63
C ASP A 41 -6.72 3.85 10.66
N CYS A 42 -6.37 2.59 10.40
CA CYS A 42 -6.77 1.45 11.25
C CYS A 42 -5.59 0.68 11.86
N SER A 43 -4.36 1.12 11.59
CA SER A 43 -3.11 0.50 12.08
C SER A 43 -2.90 -0.96 11.66
N TYR A 44 -3.73 -1.49 10.75
CA TYR A 44 -3.53 -2.84 10.20
C TYR A 44 -2.25 -2.87 9.37
N SER A 45 -1.36 -3.82 9.69
CA SER A 45 -0.13 -4.07 8.95
C SER A 45 -0.29 -5.30 8.06
N TRP A 46 0.27 -5.25 6.86
CA TRP A 46 0.27 -6.38 5.92
C TRP A 46 1.51 -6.40 5.04
N GLU A 47 1.81 -7.57 4.46
CA GLU A 47 2.88 -7.74 3.49
C GLU A 47 2.30 -7.90 2.09
N ALA A 48 2.83 -7.14 1.13
CA ALA A 48 2.43 -7.23 -0.27
C ALA A 48 3.55 -6.75 -1.19
N LYS A 49 3.52 -7.19 -2.45
CA LYS A 49 4.48 -6.72 -3.45
C LYS A 49 4.25 -5.25 -3.76
N VAL A 50 5.35 -4.50 -3.92
CA VAL A 50 5.30 -3.09 -4.30
C VAL A 50 4.46 -2.87 -5.56
N TYR A 51 4.69 -3.69 -6.59
CA TYR A 51 3.91 -3.65 -7.82
C TYR A 51 2.40 -3.82 -7.60
N ASP A 52 1.97 -4.74 -6.73
CA ASP A 52 0.56 -5.04 -6.53
C ASP A 52 -0.16 -3.90 -5.78
N VAL A 53 0.51 -3.30 -4.79
CA VAL A 53 0.00 -2.13 -4.07
C VAL A 53 -0.05 -0.90 -4.96
N TYR A 54 0.99 -0.67 -5.78
CA TYR A 54 0.98 0.38 -6.80
C TYR A 54 -0.19 0.22 -7.78
N ARG A 55 -0.42 -0.99 -8.30
CA ARG A 55 -1.55 -1.25 -9.19
C ARG A 55 -2.90 -0.98 -8.51
N SER A 56 -3.02 -1.31 -7.23
CA SER A 56 -4.22 -1.05 -6.45
C SER A 56 -4.45 0.45 -6.21
N SER A 57 -3.37 1.21 -5.96
CA SER A 57 -3.44 2.65 -5.71
C SER A 57 -3.86 3.47 -6.94
N LEU A 58 -3.63 2.97 -8.15
CA LEU A 58 -4.13 3.56 -9.39
C LEU A 58 -5.66 3.49 -9.51
N ASN A 59 -6.30 2.48 -8.91
CA ASN A 59 -7.74 2.27 -8.99
C ASN A 59 -8.50 2.88 -7.80
N SER A 60 -7.85 3.00 -6.64
CA SER A 60 -8.47 3.51 -5.42
C SER A 60 -7.44 4.16 -4.52
N LYS A 61 -7.81 5.31 -3.91
CA LYS A 61 -7.00 5.94 -2.86
C LYS A 61 -6.98 5.16 -1.55
N ALA A 62 -7.91 4.21 -1.38
CA ALA A 62 -7.99 3.34 -0.21
C ALA A 62 -7.81 1.88 -0.64
N PHE A 63 -6.63 1.32 -0.38
CA PHE A 63 -6.26 -0.05 -0.71
C PHE A 63 -5.81 -0.87 0.52
N CYS A 64 -6.08 -0.37 1.73
CA CYS A 64 -5.96 -1.19 2.94
C CYS A 64 -6.97 -2.36 2.87
N PRO A 65 -6.51 -3.63 2.92
CA PRO A 65 -7.40 -4.79 2.84
C PRO A 65 -8.44 -4.82 3.96
N CYS A 66 -8.05 -4.43 5.18
CA CYS A 66 -8.95 -4.40 6.35
C CYS A 66 -10.07 -3.36 6.17
N CYS A 67 -9.74 -2.13 5.77
CA CYS A 67 -10.74 -1.08 5.55
C CYS A 67 -11.65 -1.37 4.34
N GLN A 68 -11.12 -2.04 3.30
CA GLN A 68 -11.92 -2.46 2.16
C GLN A 68 -12.90 -3.57 2.52
N LEU A 69 -12.50 -4.54 3.36
CA LEU A 69 -13.39 -5.58 3.83
C LEU A 69 -14.60 -5.01 4.60
N GLY A 70 -14.37 -3.99 5.44
CA GLY A 70 -15.45 -3.27 6.14
C GLY A 70 -16.47 -2.65 5.19
N LYS A 71 -16.06 -2.19 3.99
CA LYS A 71 -16.99 -1.64 2.99
C LYS A 71 -17.82 -2.70 2.27
N LEU A 72 -17.32 -3.93 2.14
CA LEU A 72 -18.08 -5.05 1.57
C LEU A 72 -19.12 -5.57 2.57
N LEU A 73 -18.74 -5.73 3.84
CA LEU A 73 -19.65 -6.21 4.90
C LEU A 73 -20.80 -5.24 5.19
N VAL A 74 -20.61 -3.93 5.00
CA VAL A 74 -21.69 -2.94 5.18
C VAL A 74 -22.68 -2.93 4.00
N LYS A 75 -22.28 -3.40 2.81
CA LYS A 75 -23.15 -3.42 1.62
C LYS A 75 -24.19 -4.56 1.63
N GLU A 76 -24.06 -5.56 2.49
CA GLU A 76 -25.04 -6.65 2.65
C GLU A 76 -26.16 -6.34 3.67
N LYS A 77 -26.62 -5.09 3.71
CA LYS A 77 -27.89 -4.73 4.35
C LYS A 77 -28.69 -3.82 3.43
N ASN A 78 -29.40 -4.43 2.48
CA ASN A 78 -30.66 -3.92 1.97
C ASN A 78 -31.48 -5.05 1.37
#